data_AF-A0A929M7G3-F1
#
_entry.id   AF-A0A929M7G3-F1
#
_cell.length_a   1.000
_cell.length_b   1.000
_cell.length_c   1.000
_cell.angle_alpha   90.00
_cell.angle_beta   90.00
_cell.angle_gamma   90.00
#
_symmetry.space_group_name_H-M   'P 1'
#
loop_
_entity.id
_entity.type
_entity.pdbx_description
1 polymer ?
#
loop_
_entity_poly.entity_id
_entity_poly.type
_entity_poly.pdbx_seq_one_letter_code
_entity_poly.pdbx_strand_id
1 'polypeptide(L)' 'LDVPVCELPFSSPQCTFYARDKQWLMRFAEGELDICEPYGIGVIFEGEKPLCLENLELSSEC' A
#
# COMPACT_ATOMS: atom_id res chain seq x y z
N LEU A 1 -5.18 6.32 16.97
CA LEU A 1 -3.75 6.68 16.97
C LEU A 1 -3.68 8.20 17.05
N ASP A 2 -3.08 8.73 18.12
CA ASP A 2 -2.96 10.19 18.40
C ASP A 2 -1.51 10.66 18.17
N VAL A 3 -0.87 10.07 17.16
CA VAL A 3 0.52 10.32 16.75
C VAL A 3 0.48 11.22 15.51
N PRO A 4 1.29 12.29 15.44
CA PRO A 4 1.32 13.17 14.27
C PRO A 4 1.64 12.37 13.01
N VAL A 5 1.00 12.72 11.90
CA VAL A 5 1.12 12.00 10.62
C VAL A 5 2.59 11.85 10.17
N CYS A 6 3.44 12.80 10.52
CA CYS A 6 4.88 12.81 10.23
C CYS A 6 5.67 11.73 10.99
N GLU A 7 5.15 11.23 12.10
CA GLU A 7 5.76 10.20 12.95
C GLU A 7 5.13 8.81 12.72
N LEU A 8 4.09 8.74 11.90
CA LEU A 8 3.58 7.45 11.45
C LEU A 8 4.62 6.79 10.51
N PRO A 9 4.84 5.47 10.60
CA PRO A 9 5.84 4.74 9.82
C PRO A 9 5.42 4.56 8.34
N PHE A 10 5.02 5.66 7.70
CA PHE A 10 4.73 5.76 6.27
C PHE A 10 6.00 5.99 5.43
N SER A 11 7.18 5.79 5.99
CA SER A 11 8.46 6.01 5.31
C SER A 11 8.72 5.00 4.17
N SER A 12 7.90 3.96 3.99
CA SER A 12 8.17 2.90 3.00
C SER A 12 6.96 2.27 2.27
N PRO A 13 5.87 2.97 1.91
CA PRO A 13 4.96 2.44 0.91
C PRO A 13 5.61 2.48 -0.49
N GLN A 14 5.49 1.40 -1.24
CA GLN A 14 5.91 1.36 -2.65
C GLN A 14 4.75 1.83 -3.54
N CYS A 15 5.02 2.78 -4.44
CA CYS A 15 4.02 3.25 -5.41
C CYS A 15 4.37 2.76 -6.82
N THR A 16 3.45 2.04 -7.45
CA THR A 16 3.59 1.54 -8.83
C THR A 16 2.54 2.18 -9.72
N PHE A 17 2.98 2.93 -10.74
CA PHE A 17 2.10 3.60 -11.71
C PHE A 17 2.02 2.81 -13.01
N TYR A 18 0.81 2.43 -13.43
CA TYR A 18 0.61 1.69 -14.67
C TYR A 18 0.47 2.67 -15.85
N ALA A 19 1.15 2.39 -16.96
CA ALA A 19 1.26 3.35 -18.07
C ALA A 19 -0.01 3.54 -18.91
N ARG A 20 -0.93 2.57 -18.89
CA ARG A 20 -2.11 2.56 -19.79
C ARG A 20 -3.39 3.09 -19.15
N ASP A 21 -3.48 3.02 -17.84
CA ASP A 21 -4.68 3.33 -17.08
C ASP A 21 -4.38 4.45 -16.10
N LYS A 22 -5.41 5.14 -15.59
CA LYS A 22 -5.24 6.07 -14.47
C LYS A 22 -5.03 5.35 -13.14
N GLN A 23 -4.79 4.04 -13.20
CA GLN A 23 -4.66 3.19 -12.04
C GLN A 23 -3.22 3.11 -11.55
N TRP A 24 -3.06 3.05 -10.24
CA TRP A 24 -1.77 2.86 -9.59
C TRP A 24 -1.96 2.15 -8.26
N LEU A 25 -0.92 1.46 -7.82
CA LEU A 25 -0.90 0.66 -6.60
C LEU A 25 -0.04 1.36 -5.55
N MET A 26 -0.59 1.51 -4.35
CA MET A 26 0.18 1.80 -3.14
C MET A 26 0.30 0.51 -2.31
N ARG A 27 1.52 0.01 -2.15
CA ARG A 27 1.81 -1.25 -1.46
C ARG A 27 2.42 -0.95 -0.08
N PHE A 28 1.79 -1.49 0.97
CA PHE A 28 2.27 -1.50 2.34
C PHE A 28 2.68 -2.92 2.71
N ALA A 29 3.86 -3.35 2.28
CA ALA A 29 4.36 -4.72 2.52
C ALA A 29 5.50 -4.81 3.53
N GLU A 30 6.11 -3.67 3.85
CA GLU A 30 7.17 -3.55 4.86
C GLU A 30 6.86 -2.28 5.66
N GLY A 31 7.09 -2.32 6.97
CA GLY A 31 6.88 -1.17 7.85
C GLY A 31 6.41 -1.57 9.24
N GLU A 32 6.40 -0.61 10.15
CA GLU A 32 6.03 -0.84 11.56
C GLU A 32 4.52 -0.71 11.81
N LEU A 33 3.71 -0.53 10.76
CA LEU A 33 2.25 -0.54 10.89
C LEU A 33 1.73 -1.98 10.92
N ASP A 34 0.74 -2.26 11.76
CA ASP A 34 0.03 -3.55 11.77
C ASP A 34 -0.51 -3.97 10.39
N ILE A 35 -0.82 -3.02 9.50
CA ILE A 35 -1.30 -3.31 8.14
C ILE A 35 -0.25 -3.98 7.24
N CYS A 36 1.04 -3.91 7.62
CA CYS A 36 2.15 -4.52 6.90
C CYS A 36 2.33 -6.01 7.30
N GLU A 37 1.77 -6.43 8.42
CA GLU A 37 1.92 -7.79 8.95
C GLU A 37 0.67 -8.64 8.67
N PRO A 38 0.80 -9.94 8.33
CA PRO A 38 2.04 -10.67 8.04
C PRO A 38 2.57 -10.54 6.60
N TYR A 39 1.75 -10.04 5.67
CA TYR A 39 2.11 -9.95 4.24
C TYR A 39 1.90 -8.56 3.65
N GLY A 40 1.16 -7.72 4.37
CA GLY A 40 0.82 -6.37 3.94
C GLY A 40 -0.47 -6.24 3.13
N ILE A 41 -0.77 -4.99 2.76
CA ILE A 41 -1.92 -4.66 1.91
C ILE A 41 -1.51 -3.82 0.71
N GLY A 42 -2.22 -4.01 -0.40
CA GLY A 42 -2.16 -3.15 -1.58
C GLY A 42 -3.43 -2.33 -1.69
N VAL A 43 -3.33 -1.04 -2.00
CA VAL A 43 -4.50 -0.21 -2.35
C VAL A 43 -4.37 0.20 -3.80
N ILE A 44 -5.33 -0.21 -4.62
CA ILE A 44 -5.43 0.23 -6.01
C ILE A 44 -6.25 1.51 -6.04
N PHE A 45 -5.70 2.53 -6.68
CA PHE A 45 -6.36 3.81 -6.92
C PHE A 45 -6.70 3.96 -8.40
N GLU A 46 -7.75 4.73 -8.71
CA GLU A 46 -7.99 5.33 -10.02
C GLU A 46 -7.93 6.86 -9.86
N GLY A 47 -6.87 7.48 -10.39
CA GLY A 47 -6.55 8.86 -10.04
C GLY A 47 -6.32 9.00 -8.54
N GLU A 48 -7.08 9.83 -7.86
CA GLU A 48 -6.96 10.01 -6.40
C GLU A 48 -7.97 9.15 -5.60
N LYS A 49 -8.84 8.41 -6.29
CA LYS A 49 -9.93 7.65 -5.66
C LYS A 49 -9.50 6.21 -5.40
N PRO A 50 -9.60 5.69 -4.17
CA PRO A 50 -9.36 4.28 -3.90
C PRO A 50 -10.45 3.43 -4.57
N LEU A 51 -10.02 2.40 -5.29
CA LEU A 51 -10.88 1.51 -6.05
C LEU A 51 -11.00 0.14 -5.38
N CYS A 52 -9.88 -0.43 -4.93
CA CYS A 52 -9.82 -1.78 -4.37
C CYS A 52 -8.73 -1.89 -3.30
N LEU A 53 -8.96 -2.78 -2.33
CA LEU A 53 -7.99 -3.21 -1.33
C LEU A 53 -7.61 -4.66 -1.63
N GLU A 54 -6.31 -4.95 -1.71
CA GLU A 54 -5.74 -6.27 -1.94
C GLU A 54 -4.99 -6.77 -0.70
N ASN A 55 -5.17 -8.04 -0.38
CA ASN A 55 -4.31 -8.74 0.59
C ASN A 55 -3.09 -9.28 -0.15
N LEU A 56 -1.89 -8.92 0.30
CA LEU A 56 -0.63 -9.31 -0.33
C LEU A 56 -0.16 -10.72 0.05
N GLU A 57 -0.94 -11.48 0.84
CA GLU A 57 -0.68 -12.88 1.23
C GLU A 57 -0.32 -13.80 0.06
N LEU A 58 -0.92 -13.56 -1.13
CA LEU A 58 -0.67 -14.34 -2.33
C LEU A 58 0.37 -13.70 -3.28
N SER A 59 0.98 -12.58 -2.89
CA SER A 59 1.98 -11.85 -3.70
C SER A 59 3.42 -12.29 -3.43
N SER A 60 3.61 -13.41 -2.72
CA SER A 60 4.92 -14.06 -2.59
C SER A 60 5.34 -14.58 -3.97
N GLU A 61 5.95 -13.71 -4.75
CA GLU A 61 6.68 -14.11 -5.95
C GLU A 61 7.82 -15.03 -5.48
N CYS A 62 7.77 -16.30 -5.90
CA CYS A 62 8.83 -17.29 -5.67
C CYS A 62 10.20 -16.85 -6.20
#